data_AF-A0AA37V0Y4-F1
#
_entry.id   AF-A0AA37V0Y4-F1
#
_cell.length_a   1.000
_cell.length_b   1.000
_cell.length_c   1.000
_cell.angle_alpha   90.00
_cell.angle_beta   90.00
_cell.angle_gamma   90.00
#
_symmetry.space_group_name_H-M   'P 1'
#
loop_
_entity.id
_entity.type
_entity.pdbx_description
1 polymer ?
#
loop_
_entity_poly.entity_id
_entity_poly.type
_entity_poly.pdbx_seq_one_letter_code
_entity_poly.pdbx_strand_id
1 'polypeptide(L)'
;MVTILLEGVLFAAFIAVAVALVAYGVFGHTPLGLWARQSANRRRIEREVFLRCPLHGDLEERDLVRLPTGERICPHCYAETLDGIA
;
A
#
# COMPACT_ATOMS: atom_id res chain seq x y z
N MET A 1 -21.79 -43.76 12.12
CA MET A 1 -20.43 -43.18 11.97
C MET A 1 -20.37 -42.19 10.82
N VAL A 2 -20.72 -42.57 9.59
CA VAL A 2 -20.69 -41.66 8.41
C VAL A 2 -21.60 -40.43 8.57
N THR A 3 -22.80 -40.60 9.14
CA THR A 3 -23.75 -39.50 9.38
C THR A 3 -23.20 -38.43 10.34
N ILE A 4 -22.53 -38.85 11.41
CA ILE A 4 -21.93 -37.95 12.41
C ILE A 4 -20.77 -37.15 11.78
N LEU A 5 -19.96 -37.80 10.93
CA LEU A 5 -18.90 -37.11 10.19
C LEU A 5 -19.47 -36.11 9.19
N LEU A 6 -20.50 -36.49 8.44
CA LEU A 6 -21.15 -35.62 7.46
C LEU A 6 -21.74 -34.37 8.12
N GLU A 7 -22.43 -34.54 9.25
CA GLU A 7 -23.02 -33.44 10.02
C GLU A 7 -21.96 -32.47 10.54
N GLY A 8 -20.85 -32.98 11.08
CA GLY A 8 -19.74 -32.16 11.53
C GLY A 8 -19.08 -31.36 10.40
N VAL A 9 -18.90 -31.97 9.22
CA VAL A 9 -18.36 -31.29 8.04
C VAL A 9 -19.31 -30.20 7.54
N LEU A 10 -20.61 -30.48 7.48
CA LEU A 10 -21.63 -29.49 7.10
C LEU A 10 -21.65 -28.29 8.06
N PHE A 11 -21.52 -28.55 9.37
CA PHE A 11 -21.48 -27.48 10.37
C PHE A 11 -20.23 -26.62 10.24
N ALA A 12 -19.05 -27.23 10.05
CA ALA A 12 -17.81 -26.50 9.81
C ALA A 12 -17.87 -25.67 8.51
N ALA A 13 -18.41 -26.25 7.44
CA ALA A 13 -18.60 -25.55 6.16
C ALA A 13 -19.56 -24.36 6.33
N PHE A 14 -20.66 -24.52 7.07
CA PHE A 14 -21.59 -23.44 7.36
C PHE A 14 -20.92 -22.29 8.13
N ILE A 15 -20.14 -22.60 9.16
CA ILE A 15 -19.38 -21.59 9.92
C ILE A 15 -18.39 -20.86 8.99
N ALA A 16 -17.64 -21.60 8.18
CA ALA A 16 -16.67 -21.01 7.27
C ALA A 16 -17.33 -20.02 6.29
N VAL A 17 -18.48 -20.40 5.72
CA VAL A 17 -19.25 -19.52 4.82
C VAL A 17 -19.79 -18.30 5.57
N ALA A 18 -20.34 -18.48 6.78
CA ALA A 18 -20.85 -17.38 7.59
C ALA A 18 -19.73 -16.36 7.93
N VAL A 19 -18.56 -16.84 8.34
CA VAL A 19 -17.39 -15.99 8.62
C VAL A 19 -16.92 -15.25 7.36
N ALA A 20 -16.86 -15.93 6.21
CA ALA A 20 -16.48 -15.31 4.95
C ALA A 20 -17.45 -14.20 4.53
N LEU A 21 -18.77 -14.42 4.69
CA LEU A 21 -19.79 -13.41 4.39
C LEU A 21 -19.72 -12.21 5.33
N VAL A 22 -19.52 -12.44 6.63
CA VAL A 22 -19.34 -11.36 7.61
C VAL A 22 -18.07 -10.56 7.27
N ALA A 23 -16.95 -11.23 6.99
CA ALA A 23 -15.72 -10.57 6.58
C ALA A 23 -15.92 -9.76 5.30
N TYR A 24 -16.57 -10.33 4.29
CA TYR A 24 -16.88 -9.63 3.04
C TYR A 24 -17.74 -8.40 3.28
N GLY A 25 -18.80 -8.51 4.09
CA GLY A 25 -19.66 -7.38 4.44
C GLY A 25 -18.92 -6.29 5.20
N VAL A 26 -18.12 -6.67 6.20
CA VAL A 26 -17.31 -5.73 6.99
C VAL A 26 -16.27 -5.06 6.10
N PHE A 27 -15.40 -5.79 5.42
CA PHE A 27 -14.34 -5.18 4.60
C PHE A 27 -14.87 -4.47 3.33
N GLY A 28 -16.04 -4.87 2.82
CA GLY A 28 -16.66 -4.25 1.65
C GLY A 28 -17.44 -2.97 1.96
N HIS A 29 -18.17 -2.93 3.07
CA HIS A 29 -19.11 -1.83 3.39
C HIS A 29 -18.68 -0.95 4.57
N THR A 30 -17.75 -1.40 5.41
CA THR A 30 -17.28 -0.55 6.52
C THR A 30 -16.13 0.37 6.07
N PRO A 31 -16.00 1.54 6.71
CA PRO A 31 -14.93 2.49 6.42
C PRO A 31 -13.52 1.93 6.62
N LEU A 32 -13.35 0.82 7.35
CA LEU A 32 -12.04 0.19 7.57
C LEU A 32 -11.43 -0.36 6.26
N GLY A 33 -12.25 -1.00 5.41
CA GLY A 33 -11.78 -1.51 4.12
C GLY A 33 -11.43 -0.40 3.14
N LEU A 34 -12.21 0.68 3.16
CA LEU A 34 -11.91 1.91 2.42
C LEU A 34 -10.62 2.56 2.92
N TRP A 35 -10.43 2.65 4.23
CA TRP A 35 -9.24 3.27 4.83
C TRP A 35 -7.97 2.49 4.51
N ALA A 36 -8.03 1.15 4.54
CA ALA A 36 -6.91 0.30 4.12
C ALA A 36 -6.55 0.52 2.64
N ARG A 37 -7.56 0.55 1.75
CA ARG A 37 -7.36 0.83 0.31
C ARG A 37 -6.82 2.23 0.07
N GLN A 38 -7.35 3.23 0.77
CA GLN A 38 -6.91 4.62 0.67
C GLN A 38 -5.48 4.79 1.18
N SER A 39 -5.12 4.18 2.32
CA SER A 39 -3.76 4.24 2.86
C SER A 39 -2.75 3.59 1.90
N ALA A 40 -3.09 2.42 1.34
CA ALA A 40 -2.26 1.76 0.34
C ALA A 40 -2.10 2.62 -0.92
N ASN A 41 -3.19 3.22 -1.41
CA ASN A 41 -3.16 4.09 -2.58
C ASN A 41 -2.32 5.35 -2.32
N ARG A 42 -2.49 5.97 -1.15
CA ARG A 42 -1.72 7.16 -0.76
C ARG A 42 -0.22 6.88 -0.69
N ARG A 43 0.19 5.75 -0.09
CA ARG A 43 1.59 5.32 -0.07
C ARG A 43 2.16 5.02 -1.46
N ARG A 44 1.31 4.67 -2.44
CA ARG A 44 1.72 4.47 -3.83
C ARG A 44 1.92 5.80 -4.52
N ILE A 45 0.95 6.71 -4.40
CA ILE A 45 1.02 8.07 -4.95
C ILE A 45 2.23 8.81 -4.38
N GLU A 46 2.43 8.77 -3.06
CA GLU A 46 3.59 9.43 -2.42
C GLU A 46 4.91 8.90 -2.99
N ARG A 47 5.03 7.59 -3.27
CA ARG A 47 6.20 7.04 -3.94
C ARG A 47 6.35 7.53 -5.38
N GLU A 48 5.27 7.54 -6.15
CA GLU A 48 5.26 8.00 -7.54
C GLU A 48 5.64 9.48 -7.68
N VAL A 49 5.25 10.34 -6.72
CA VAL A 49 5.62 11.77 -6.73
C VAL A 49 7.13 11.97 -6.68
N PHE A 50 7.85 11.17 -5.89
CA PHE A 50 9.32 11.30 -5.81
C PHE A 50 10.04 10.79 -7.05
N LEU A 51 9.38 10.00 -7.90
CA LEU A 51 9.93 9.51 -9.16
C LEU A 51 9.80 10.50 -10.31
N ARG A 52 9.27 11.70 -10.06
CA ARG A 52 9.16 12.74 -11.07
C ARG A 52 9.58 14.08 -10.51
N CYS A 53 10.73 14.56 -10.96
CA CYS A 53 11.17 15.92 -10.72
C CYS A 53 10.42 16.88 -11.65
N PRO A 54 9.85 17.99 -11.14
CA PRO A 54 9.25 19.02 -11.98
C PRO A 54 10.25 19.71 -12.93
N LEU A 55 11.55 19.68 -12.63
CA LEU A 55 12.62 20.34 -13.39
C LEU A 55 13.35 19.38 -14.34
N HIS A 56 13.70 18.19 -13.85
CA HIS A 56 14.53 17.21 -14.57
C HIS A 56 13.75 16.02 -15.14
N GLY A 57 12.45 15.93 -14.89
CA GLY A 57 11.58 14.90 -15.43
C GLY A 57 11.56 13.61 -14.62
N ASP A 58 11.40 12.47 -15.30
CA ASP A 58 11.25 11.16 -14.65
C ASP A 58 12.58 10.67 -14.06
N LEU A 59 12.49 10.02 -12.90
CA LEU A 59 13.60 9.54 -12.07
C LEU A 59 13.39 8.07 -11.71
N GLU A 60 14.47 7.33 -11.55
CA GLU A 60 14.41 5.97 -11.02
C GLU A 60 14.54 5.97 -9.50
N GLU A 61 13.85 5.05 -8.83
CA GLU A 61 13.81 5.01 -7.35
C GLU A 61 15.20 4.79 -6.72
N ARG A 62 16.11 4.14 -7.46
CA ARG A 62 17.50 3.85 -7.06
C ARG A 62 18.40 5.08 -7.09
N ASP A 63 18.05 6.09 -7.88
CA ASP A 63 18.92 7.26 -8.14
C ASP A 63 18.54 8.46 -7.27
N LEU A 64 17.51 8.31 -6.43
CA LEU A 64 17.08 9.34 -5.50
C LEU A 64 18.07 9.49 -4.33
N VAL A 65 18.45 10.73 -4.08
CA VAL A 65 19.30 11.08 -2.94
C VAL A 65 18.44 11.17 -1.68
N ARG A 66 18.89 10.56 -0.58
CA ARG A 66 18.25 10.69 0.74
C ARG A 66 18.86 11.84 1.53
N LEU A 67 18.00 12.76 1.94
CA LEU A 67 18.36 13.85 2.84
C LEU A 67 18.47 13.35 4.29
N PRO A 68 19.21 14.06 5.17
CA PRO A 68 19.25 13.75 6.61
C PRO A 68 17.87 13.81 7.30
N THR A 69 16.94 14.58 6.73
CA THR A 69 15.52 14.65 7.14
C THR A 69 14.74 13.37 6.83
N GLY A 70 15.30 12.47 6.02
CA GLY A 70 14.65 11.24 5.54
C GLY A 70 13.90 11.40 4.22
N GLU A 71 13.77 12.62 3.71
CA GLU A 71 13.16 12.92 2.40
C GLU A 71 14.04 12.45 1.23
N ARG A 72 13.42 12.21 0.08
CA ARG A 72 14.10 11.81 -1.16
C ARG A 72 14.03 12.94 -2.17
N ILE A 73 15.15 13.26 -2.81
CA ILE A 73 15.25 14.34 -3.78
C ILE A 73 15.95 13.89 -5.07
N CYS A 74 15.64 14.59 -6.16
CA CYS A 74 16.33 14.44 -7.45
C CYS A 74 17.85 14.64 -7.28
N PRO A 75 18.70 13.76 -7.83
CA PRO A 75 20.15 13.91 -7.76
C PRO A 75 20.64 15.18 -8.48
N HIS A 76 19.97 15.59 -9.55
CA HIS A 76 20.31 16.80 -10.29
C HIS A 76 20.02 18.08 -9.48
N CYS A 77 18.83 18.19 -8.88
CA CYS A 77 18.54 19.32 -7.98
C CYS A 77 19.51 19.35 -6.80
N TYR A 78 19.86 18.19 -6.26
CA TYR A 78 20.83 18.10 -5.16
C TYR A 78 22.21 18.61 -5.57
N ALA A 79 22.72 18.19 -6.73
CA ALA A 79 23.99 18.67 -7.28
C ALA A 79 23.96 20.19 -7.54
N GLU A 80 22.91 20.69 -8.19
CA GLU A 80 22.73 22.12 -8.45
C GLU A 80 22.72 22.96 -7.17
N THR A 81 22.08 22.47 -6.10
CA THR A 81 22.12 23.17 -4.81
C THR A 81 23.50 23.16 -4.17
N LEU A 82 24.32 22.11 -4.37
CA LEU A 82 25.68 22.08 -3.86
C LEU A 82 26.62 22.98 -4.67
N ASP A 83 26.48 22.95 -6.00
CA ASP A 83 27.29 23.76 -6.92
C ASP A 83 26.96 25.26 -6.81
N GLY A 84 25.70 25.62 -6.51
CA GLY A 84 25.27 27.00 -6.31
C GLY A 84 25.61 27.61 -4.94
N ILE A 85 26.15 26.81 -4.01
CA ILE A 85 26.63 27.28 -2.68
C ILE A 85 28.15 27.54 -2.69
N ALA A 86 28.85 27.29 -3.81
CA ALA A 86 30.29 27.53 -3.99
C ALA A 86 30.63 28.98 -4.38
#